data_AF-A0A3D5RWR1-F1
#
_entry.id   AF-A0A3D5RWR1-F1
#
_cell.length_a   1.000
_cell.length_b   1.000
_cell.length_c   1.000
_cell.angle_alpha   90.00
_cell.angle_beta   90.00
_cell.angle_gamma   90.00
#
_symmetry.space_group_name_H-M   'P 1'
#
loop_
_entity.id
_entity.type
_entity.pdbx_description
1 polymer ?
#
loop_
_entity_poly.entity_id
_entity_poly.type
_entity_poly.pdbx_seq_one_letter_code
_entity_poly.pdbx_strand_id
1 'polypeptide(L)'
;MSGLTFDWDDVNFDNPKVQEALKHLCKIFDNKVWYRISSSGSGLHVIIAELSYDSLFGMILNPVVMPTTEQFEYRKQFAEPPWNLECPGRFNSDQVRSSEGFRTSRVFTSKNGNTAGGWMNVSMEIAEANEDE
;
A
#
# COMPACT_ATOMS: atom_id res chain seq x y z
N MET A 1 8.01 -13.07 8.10
CA MET A 1 6.74 -12.77 7.41
C MET A 1 6.25 -11.42 7.87
N SER A 2 5.68 -10.63 6.97
CA SER A 2 5.21 -9.26 7.18
C SER A 2 3.96 -9.03 6.33
N GLY A 3 3.34 -7.85 6.42
CA GLY A 3 2.28 -7.46 5.49
C GLY A 3 2.81 -6.97 4.15
N LEU A 4 1.98 -7.05 3.12
CA LEU A 4 2.22 -6.48 1.81
C LEU A 4 1.97 -4.97 1.83
N THR A 5 2.98 -4.20 1.43
CA THR A 5 2.86 -2.75 1.24
C THR A 5 3.50 -2.31 -0.07
N PHE A 6 2.90 -1.29 -0.67
CA PHE A 6 3.42 -0.63 -1.86
C PHE A 6 3.80 0.81 -1.55
N ASP A 7 4.79 1.30 -2.27
CA ASP A 7 5.23 2.69 -2.24
C ASP A 7 5.20 3.21 -3.68
N TRP A 8 4.17 3.98 -3.98
CA TRP A 8 3.91 4.52 -5.31
C TRP A 8 4.31 5.98 -5.33
N ASP A 9 5.44 6.26 -5.98
CA ASP A 9 6.01 7.60 -6.06
C ASP A 9 5.35 8.43 -7.17
N ASP A 10 5.29 9.75 -6.97
CA ASP A 10 4.85 10.75 -7.95
C ASP A 10 3.47 10.49 -8.58
N VAL A 11 2.56 9.91 -7.79
CA VAL A 11 1.16 9.65 -8.16
C VAL A 11 0.20 10.04 -7.04
N ASN A 12 -1.04 10.31 -7.41
CA ASN A 12 -2.14 10.61 -6.49
C ASN A 12 -3.31 9.65 -6.72
N PHE A 13 -4.30 9.71 -5.83
CA PHE A 13 -5.47 8.83 -5.86
C PHE A 13 -6.27 8.99 -7.15
N ASP A 14 -6.48 10.22 -7.63
CA ASP A 14 -7.31 10.51 -8.80
C ASP A 14 -6.69 10.06 -10.14
N ASN A 15 -5.44 9.63 -10.14
CA ASN A 15 -4.80 9.11 -11.35
C ASN A 15 -5.55 7.86 -11.84
N PRO A 16 -6.03 7.82 -13.10
CA PRO A 16 -6.77 6.67 -13.62
C PRO A 16 -6.03 5.34 -13.50
N LYS A 17 -4.70 5.36 -13.67
CA LYS A 17 -3.87 4.17 -13.52
C LYS A 17 -3.82 3.67 -12.07
N VAL A 18 -3.75 4.61 -11.12
CA VAL A 18 -3.81 4.29 -9.68
C VAL A 18 -5.17 3.71 -9.34
N GLN A 19 -6.26 4.32 -9.83
CA GLN A 19 -7.61 3.79 -9.63
C GLN A 19 -7.77 2.36 -10.19
N GLU A 20 -7.27 2.09 -11.39
CA GLU A 20 -7.29 0.75 -11.98
C GLU A 20 -6.44 -0.25 -11.17
N ALA A 21 -5.25 0.15 -10.72
CA ALA A 21 -4.37 -0.65 -9.89
C ALA A 21 -5.01 -0.99 -8.53
N LEU A 22 -5.63 -0.01 -7.88
CA LEU A 22 -6.36 -0.17 -6.63
C LEU A 22 -7.59 -1.06 -6.80
N LYS A 23 -8.36 -0.90 -7.88
CA LYS A 23 -9.46 -1.82 -8.25
C LYS A 23 -8.96 -3.23 -8.48
N HIS A 24 -7.80 -3.41 -9.12
CA HIS A 24 -7.19 -4.71 -9.31
C HIS A 24 -6.81 -5.35 -7.96
N LEU A 25 -6.21 -4.61 -7.03
CA LEU A 25 -5.95 -5.09 -5.67
C LEU A 25 -7.25 -5.45 -4.93
N CYS A 26 -8.31 -4.66 -5.05
CA CYS A 26 -9.60 -4.95 -4.41
C CYS A 26 -10.26 -6.22 -4.96
N LYS A 27 -10.06 -6.55 -6.24
CA LYS A 27 -10.54 -7.84 -6.78
C LYS A 27 -9.83 -9.05 -6.19
N ILE A 28 -8.62 -8.87 -5.64
CA ILE A 28 -7.79 -9.94 -5.08
C ILE A 28 -7.97 -10.04 -3.56
N PHE A 29 -8.03 -8.88 -2.88
CA PHE A 29 -8.00 -8.79 -1.42
C PHE A 29 -9.30 -8.25 -0.81
N ASP A 30 -10.34 -8.05 -1.62
CA ASP A 30 -11.64 -7.48 -1.24
C ASP A 30 -11.48 -6.10 -0.57
N ASN A 31 -12.15 -5.92 0.57
CA ASN A 31 -12.17 -4.70 1.38
C ASN A 31 -10.90 -4.48 2.23
N LYS A 32 -9.83 -5.27 2.01
CA LYS A 32 -8.60 -5.20 2.80
C LYS A 32 -7.54 -4.27 2.20
N VAL A 33 -7.88 -3.49 1.17
CA VAL A 33 -6.95 -2.56 0.52
C VAL A 33 -7.11 -1.17 1.13
N TRP A 34 -6.02 -0.66 1.68
CA TRP A 34 -5.98 0.66 2.31
C TRP A 34 -4.88 1.49 1.66
N TYR A 35 -5.12 2.80 1.53
CA TYR A 35 -4.13 3.73 1.02
C TYR A 35 -4.01 4.96 1.91
N ARG A 36 -2.91 5.68 1.78
CA ARG A 36 -2.72 7.02 2.36
C ARG A 36 -1.77 7.84 1.53
N ILE A 37 -1.87 9.15 1.64
CA ILE A 37 -0.86 10.07 1.10
C ILE A 37 0.45 9.83 1.86
N SER A 38 1.54 9.63 1.12
CA SER A 38 2.86 9.39 1.69
C SER A 38 3.41 10.64 2.36
N SER A 39 4.48 10.49 3.14
CA SER A 39 5.13 11.63 3.79
C SER A 39 5.78 12.62 2.82
N SER A 40 5.92 12.29 1.52
CA SER A 40 6.38 13.26 0.51
C SER A 40 5.27 14.24 0.12
N GLY A 41 4.00 13.89 0.36
CA GLY A 41 2.83 14.64 -0.11
C GLY A 41 2.49 14.42 -1.59
N SER A 42 3.36 13.75 -2.35
CA SER A 42 3.23 13.51 -3.80
C SER A 42 3.19 12.04 -4.19
N GLY A 43 3.14 11.13 -3.22
CA GLY A 43 3.05 9.69 -3.46
C GLY A 43 1.96 9.05 -2.61
N LEU A 44 1.75 7.75 -2.84
CA LEU A 44 0.80 6.93 -2.11
C LEU A 44 1.49 5.74 -1.47
N HIS A 45 1.17 5.50 -0.21
CA HIS A 45 1.41 4.20 0.40
C HIS A 45 0.14 3.37 0.30
N VAL A 46 0.28 2.10 -0.06
CA VAL A 46 -0.81 1.13 -0.07
C VAL A 46 -0.45 -0.04 0.85
N ILE A 47 -1.43 -0.56 1.58
CA ILE A 47 -1.26 -1.72 2.47
C ILE A 47 -2.44 -2.66 2.36
N ILE A 48 -2.16 -3.96 2.44
CA ILE A 48 -3.18 -5.00 2.59
C ILE A 48 -3.34 -5.31 4.08
N ALA A 49 -4.50 -4.97 4.64
CA ALA A 49 -4.72 -5.01 6.08
C ALA A 49 -6.20 -5.17 6.46
N GLU A 50 -6.40 -5.72 7.65
CA GLU A 50 -7.70 -5.84 8.31
C GLU A 50 -7.83 -4.80 9.41
N LEU A 51 -9.02 -4.22 9.54
CA LEU A 51 -9.34 -3.31 10.62
C LEU A 51 -9.89 -4.10 11.79
N SER A 52 -9.30 -3.95 12.97
CA SER A 52 -9.76 -4.60 14.19
C SER A 52 -9.79 -3.63 15.36
N TYR A 53 -10.61 -3.91 16.36
CA TYR A 53 -10.63 -3.12 17.58
C TYR A 53 -9.63 -3.66 18.62
N ASP A 54 -8.79 -2.77 19.13
CA ASP A 54 -7.92 -2.99 20.29
C ASP A 54 -8.44 -2.14 21.46
N SER A 55 -8.51 -2.74 22.65
CA SER A 55 -9.08 -2.08 23.84
C SER A 55 -8.28 -0.87 24.34
N LEU A 56 -6.99 -0.79 24.03
CA LEU A 56 -6.09 0.30 24.46
C LEU A 56 -5.94 1.38 23.39
N PHE A 57 -5.89 0.96 22.12
CA PHE A 57 -5.57 1.84 20.99
C PHE A 57 -6.78 2.16 20.11
N GLY A 58 -7.94 1.57 20.38
CA GLY A 58 -9.14 1.72 19.55
C GLY A 58 -9.04 0.94 18.25
N MET A 59 -9.56 1.49 17.16
CA MET A 59 -9.48 0.85 15.85
C MET A 59 -8.04 0.86 15.35
N ILE A 60 -7.48 -0.31 15.10
CA ILE A 60 -6.13 -0.51 14.57
C ILE A 60 -6.16 -1.25 13.25
N LEU A 61 -5.21 -0.90 12.37
CA LEU A 61 -5.05 -1.52 11.07
C LEU A 61 -3.94 -2.58 11.12
N ASN A 62 -4.32 -3.85 11.02
CA ASN A 62 -3.43 -4.99 11.11
C ASN A 62 -3.06 -5.52 9.73
N PRO A 63 -1.77 -5.49 9.34
CA PRO A 63 -1.35 -6.00 8.03
C PRO A 63 -1.65 -7.50 7.90
N VAL A 64 -2.21 -7.91 6.76
CA VAL A 64 -2.43 -9.32 6.44
C VAL A 64 -1.06 -9.97 6.24
N VAL A 65 -0.73 -10.97 7.07
CA VAL A 65 0.57 -11.63 7.03
C VAL A 65 0.69 -12.45 5.75
N MET A 66 1.78 -12.22 5.01
CA MET A 66 2.05 -12.86 3.73
C MET A 66 3.50 -13.38 3.67
N PRO A 67 3.78 -14.52 3.02
CA PRO A 67 5.14 -14.95 2.68
C PRO A 67 5.91 -13.86 1.92
N THR A 68 7.19 -13.69 2.23
CA THR A 68 8.00 -12.63 1.61
C THR A 68 8.13 -12.83 0.09
N THR A 69 8.19 -14.08 -0.39
CA THR A 69 8.23 -14.40 -1.82
C THR A 69 6.98 -13.90 -2.55
N GLU A 70 5.80 -14.18 -1.99
CA GLU A 70 4.52 -13.74 -2.53
C GLU A 70 4.40 -12.20 -2.50
N GLN A 71 4.88 -11.55 -1.42
CA GLN A 71 4.95 -10.09 -1.38
C GLN A 71 5.79 -9.51 -2.53
N PHE A 72 6.94 -10.11 -2.82
CA PHE A 72 7.79 -9.67 -3.93
C PHE A 72 7.15 -9.94 -5.30
N GLU A 73 6.42 -11.04 -5.47
CA GLU A 73 5.69 -11.32 -6.70
C GLU A 73 4.64 -10.24 -6.97
N TYR A 74 3.83 -9.86 -5.97
CA TYR A 74 2.89 -8.76 -6.11
C TYR A 74 3.62 -7.44 -6.40
N ARG A 75 4.63 -7.07 -5.60
CA ARG A 75 5.36 -5.82 -5.81
C ARG A 75 6.02 -5.74 -7.18
N LYS A 76 6.51 -6.86 -7.71
CA LYS A 76 7.05 -6.95 -9.06
C LYS A 76 5.99 -6.66 -10.12
N GLN A 77 4.79 -7.23 -9.99
CA GLN A 77 3.69 -6.96 -10.92
C GLN A 77 3.39 -5.45 -11.00
N PHE A 78 3.37 -4.75 -9.87
CA PHE A 78 3.13 -3.30 -9.85
C PHE A 78 4.35 -2.44 -10.21
N ALA A 79 5.56 -3.01 -10.27
CA ALA A 79 6.76 -2.34 -10.78
C ALA A 79 6.86 -2.38 -12.31
N GLU A 80 6.23 -3.37 -12.93
CA GLU A 80 6.30 -3.65 -14.37
C GLU A 80 5.09 -3.05 -15.14
N PRO A 81 5.16 -2.94 -16.48
CA PRO A 81 4.01 -2.56 -17.29
C PRO A 81 2.82 -3.51 -17.08
N PRO A 82 1.56 -3.01 -17.10
CA PRO A 82 1.16 -1.64 -17.46
C PRO A 82 1.24 -0.63 -16.30
N TRP A 83 1.52 -1.09 -15.07
CA TRP A 83 1.40 -0.28 -13.87
C TRP A 83 2.56 0.71 -13.72
N ASN A 84 3.79 0.21 -13.64
CA ASN A 84 4.98 1.03 -13.38
C ASN A 84 4.78 1.99 -12.18
N LEU A 85 4.19 1.50 -11.08
CA LEU A 85 3.85 2.29 -9.89
C LEU A 85 4.84 2.06 -8.74
N GLU A 86 5.28 0.83 -8.50
CA GLU A 86 6.15 0.52 -7.36
C GLU A 86 7.53 1.16 -7.50
N CYS A 87 8.00 1.82 -6.44
CA CYS A 87 9.32 2.42 -6.36
C CYS A 87 10.45 1.37 -6.60
N PRO A 88 11.22 1.48 -7.70
CA PRO A 88 12.25 0.48 -8.02
C PRO A 88 13.38 0.44 -7.00
N GLY A 89 13.77 1.60 -6.45
CA GLY A 89 14.83 1.68 -5.44
C GLY A 89 14.44 0.96 -4.15
N ARG A 90 13.18 1.11 -3.72
CA ARG A 90 12.64 0.39 -2.57
C ARG A 90 12.54 -1.10 -2.84
N PHE A 91 12.04 -1.50 -4.01
CA PHE A 91 11.91 -2.90 -4.39
C PHE A 91 13.27 -3.62 -4.36
N ASN A 92 14.29 -3.06 -5.03
CA ASN A 92 15.63 -3.64 -5.08
C ASN A 92 16.30 -3.67 -3.71
N SER A 93 16.19 -2.60 -2.92
CA SER A 93 16.77 -2.57 -1.58
C SER A 93 16.10 -3.56 -0.64
N ASP A 94 14.77 -3.74 -0.72
CA ASP A 94 14.08 -4.75 0.09
C ASP A 94 14.47 -6.18 -0.31
N GLN A 95 14.73 -6.47 -1.59
CA GLN A 95 15.22 -7.80 -2.01
C GLN A 95 16.55 -8.15 -1.32
N VAL A 96 17.52 -7.22 -1.33
CA VAL A 96 18.81 -7.39 -0.63
C VAL A 96 18.60 -7.52 0.87
N ARG A 97 17.71 -6.72 1.46
CA ARG A 97 17.41 -6.81 2.89
C ARG A 97 16.83 -8.17 3.27
N SER A 98 15.95 -8.71 2.42
CA SER A 98 15.34 -10.01 2.64
C SER A 98 16.36 -11.14 2.60
N SER A 99 17.35 -11.10 1.70
CA SER A 99 18.40 -12.14 1.61
C SER A 99 19.28 -12.17 2.85
N GLU A 100 19.45 -11.03 3.51
CA GLU A 100 20.20 -10.88 4.77
C GLU A 100 19.32 -11.08 6.03
N GLY A 101 18.06 -11.51 5.88
CA GLY A 101 17.15 -11.79 6.99
C GLY A 101 16.54 -10.56 7.67
N PHE A 102 16.65 -9.37 7.07
CA PHE A 102 16.03 -8.15 7.60
C PHE A 102 14.56 -8.01 7.21
N ARG A 103 13.82 -7.20 7.98
CA ARG A 103 12.44 -6.81 7.67
C ARG A 103 12.35 -5.95 6.41
N THR A 104 11.37 -6.26 5.57
CA THR A 104 10.98 -5.57 4.32
C THR A 104 9.59 -4.94 4.46
N SER A 105 9.05 -4.36 3.38
CA SER A 105 7.68 -3.86 3.31
C SER A 105 7.39 -2.73 4.30
N ARG A 106 8.42 -1.94 4.60
CA ARG A 106 8.32 -0.74 5.42
C ARG A 106 7.87 0.43 4.55
N VAL A 107 6.93 1.21 5.06
CA VAL A 107 6.49 2.50 4.50
C VAL A 107 6.68 3.56 5.56
N PHE A 108 7.16 4.75 5.19
CA PHE A 108 7.48 5.79 6.16
C PHE A 108 6.22 6.47 6.67
N THR A 109 6.05 6.53 7.99
CA THR A 109 5.02 7.38 8.59
C THR A 109 5.48 8.83 8.70
N SER A 110 6.77 9.07 8.94
CA SER A 110 7.36 10.40 8.94
C SER A 110 8.74 10.42 8.28
N LYS A 111 9.06 11.53 7.61
CA LYS A 111 10.34 11.76 6.93
C LYS A 111 10.54 13.27 6.74
N ASN A 112 11.74 13.78 7.01
CA ASN A 112 12.11 15.20 6.80
C ASN A 112 11.14 16.21 7.46
N GLY A 113 10.59 15.89 8.63
CA GLY A 113 9.61 16.75 9.33
C GLY A 113 8.17 16.63 8.83
N ASN A 114 7.94 15.90 7.73
CA ASN A 114 6.60 15.63 7.19
C ASN A 114 6.07 14.29 7.70
N THR A 115 4.74 14.18 7.78
CA THR A 115 4.02 12.98 8.23
C THR A 115 3.03 12.54 7.14
N ALA A 116 2.91 11.24 6.94
CA ALA A 116 1.93 10.64 6.05
C ALA A 116 0.50 10.86 6.57
N GLY A 117 -0.47 10.86 5.66
CA GLY A 117 -1.90 11.00 6.00
C GLY A 117 -2.48 9.81 6.76
N GLY A 118 -3.76 9.92 7.10
CA GLY A 118 -4.55 8.79 7.63
C GLY A 118 -4.79 7.71 6.58
N TRP A 119 -5.03 6.47 7.02
CA TRP A 119 -5.40 5.37 6.13
C TRP A 119 -6.87 5.50 5.72
N MET A 120 -7.13 5.38 4.42
CA MET A 120 -8.46 5.37 3.81
C MET A 120 -8.71 4.01 3.18
N ASN A 121 -9.94 3.50 3.30
CA ASN A 121 -10.31 2.21 2.72
C ASN A 121 -10.71 2.41 1.26
N VAL A 122 -10.02 1.72 0.35
CA VAL A 122 -10.23 1.88 -1.09
C VAL A 122 -11.65 1.50 -1.51
N SER A 123 -12.19 0.42 -0.95
CA SER A 123 -13.52 -0.09 -1.36
C SER A 123 -14.66 0.84 -0.95
N MET A 124 -14.50 1.57 0.15
CA MET A 124 -15.48 2.58 0.60
C MET A 124 -15.44 3.81 -0.32
N GLU A 125 -14.25 4.32 -0.63
CA GLU A 125 -14.09 5.46 -1.53
C GLU A 125 -14.63 5.19 -2.95
N ILE A 126 -14.38 3.98 -3.48
CA ILE A 126 -14.94 3.58 -4.78
C ILE A 126 -16.47 3.49 -4.71
N ALA A 127 -17.05 3.01 -3.61
CA ALA A 127 -18.51 2.93 -3.48
C ALA A 127 -19.14 4.34 -3.46
N GLU A 128 -18.59 5.25 -2.66
CA GLU A 128 -19.06 6.64 -2.56
C GLU A 128 -19.02 7.36 -3.91
N ALA A 129 -17.95 7.17 -4.70
CA ALA A 129 -17.84 7.77 -6.03
C ALA A 129 -18.89 7.29 -7.06
N ASN A 130 -19.54 6.14 -6.84
CA ASN A 130 -20.60 5.64 -7.72
C ASN A 130 -22.01 6.00 -7.25
N GLU A 131 -22.18 6.56 -6.05
CA GLU A 131 -23.48 7.00 -5.53
C GLU A 131 -23.83 8.44 -5.96
N ASP A 132 -22.84 9.18 -6.47
CA ASP A 132 -22.97 10.56 -6.96
C ASP A 132 -23.22 10.69 -8.49
N GLU A 133 -23.40 9.58 -9.21
CA GLU A 133 -23.80 9.53 -10.65
C GLU A 133 -25.29 9.15 -10.85
#